data_AF-A0A4Q7ZK92-F1
#
_entry.id   AF-A0A4Q7ZK92-F1
#
_cell.length_a   1.000
_cell.length_b   1.000
_cell.length_c   1.000
_cell.angle_alpha   90.00
_cell.angle_beta   90.00
_cell.angle_gamma   90.00
#
_symmetry.space_group_name_H-M   'P 1'
#
loop_
_entity.id
_entity.type
_entity.pdbx_description
1 polymer ?
#
loop_
_entity_poly.entity_id
_entity_poly.type
_entity_poly.pdbx_seq_one_letter_code
_entity_poly.pdbx_strand_id
1 'polypeptide(L)'
;MATRITLRVGTGRDVHHAWGATAALVAAGFEVHVQTCAEAAAALPAASWFDYTQCSSVTARWADPVPGSVAVDACLGPGETSAARIQVLEQPAGVLLRPCADGDATIRLEAAAAGRPYADAVVDAVRYVHPPRDDLAGLRIVVTSGGTREPVDPVRIITNLSSGKMGQALARAARDRAAEVTLISTTDTHPRLAGVRLVVAPDVAAVRQAVLAACADGADAVIMAAAISDYRPRSVATHKVKKTPDGAHWELETVSNFVPEIPPGVLRVGFAAETDSDLDAARTKLARRGFDLLCLNNVSLPGVGFDVDTNQVTIIDREGVRHTTGVLPKIVVADRILDELRSYPGVGRR
;
A
#
# COMPACT_ATOMS: atom_id res chain seq x y z
N MET A 1 -27.16 0.42 -21.34
CA MET A 1 -27.38 0.85 -19.95
C MET A 1 -26.34 0.13 -19.09
N ALA A 2 -25.60 0.76 -18.19
CA ALA A 2 -25.47 2.20 -17.91
C ALA A 2 -24.11 2.48 -17.27
N THR A 3 -23.50 3.63 -17.58
CA THR A 3 -22.60 4.34 -16.67
C THR A 3 -22.83 5.84 -16.87
N ARG A 4 -23.29 6.52 -15.83
CA ARG A 4 -23.44 7.97 -15.76
C ARG A 4 -23.00 8.37 -14.37
N ILE A 5 -21.95 9.18 -14.25
CA ILE A 5 -21.50 9.71 -12.96
C ILE A 5 -21.38 11.23 -13.10
N THR A 6 -22.14 11.94 -12.27
CA THR A 6 -22.13 13.38 -12.10
C THR A 6 -22.32 13.59 -10.60
N LEU A 7 -21.43 14.32 -9.93
CA LEU A 7 -21.56 14.58 -8.50
C LEU A 7 -21.25 16.04 -8.18
N ARG A 8 -22.20 16.66 -7.49
CA ARG A 8 -22.24 18.06 -7.06
C ARG A 8 -23.17 18.12 -5.87
N VAL A 9 -22.73 18.58 -4.69
CA VAL A 9 -23.66 18.97 -3.61
C VAL A 9 -23.17 20.22 -2.90
N GLY A 10 -23.79 21.35 -3.26
CA GLY A 10 -23.71 22.62 -2.51
C GLY A 10 -25.09 23.07 -2.00
N THR A 11 -26.09 22.18 -1.92
CA THR A 11 -27.49 22.53 -1.59
C THR A 11 -28.30 21.40 -0.89
N GLY A 12 -27.84 20.89 0.25
CA GLY A 12 -28.73 20.65 1.41
C GLY A 12 -29.67 19.41 1.56
N ARG A 13 -29.61 18.32 0.76
CA ARG A 13 -30.28 17.01 1.10
C ARG A 13 -29.55 15.77 0.55
N ASP A 14 -29.80 14.61 1.18
CA ASP A 14 -28.98 13.37 1.13
C ASP A 14 -29.23 12.39 -0.02
N VAL A 15 -28.21 11.54 -0.34
CA VAL A 15 -28.33 10.23 -1.02
C VAL A 15 -27.29 9.23 -0.46
N HIS A 16 -27.64 7.93 -0.40
CA HIS A 16 -26.93 6.87 0.33
C HIS A 16 -25.85 6.10 -0.48
N HIS A 17 -25.05 5.30 0.25
CA HIS A 17 -23.77 4.68 -0.15
C HIS A 17 -23.73 3.71 -1.35
N ALA A 18 -22.59 3.73 -2.05
CA ALA A 18 -21.87 2.52 -2.51
C ALA A 18 -20.34 2.79 -2.42
N TRP A 19 -19.55 1.80 -1.99
CA TRP A 19 -18.10 1.99 -1.78
C TRP A 19 -17.30 1.85 -3.09
N GLY A 20 -16.49 2.87 -3.39
CA GLY A 20 -15.55 2.92 -4.52
C GLY A 20 -14.61 4.12 -4.40
N ALA A 21 -13.46 4.08 -5.07
CA ALA A 21 -12.37 5.06 -4.91
C ALA A 21 -12.79 6.53 -5.13
N THR A 22 -13.86 6.76 -5.89
CA THR A 22 -14.46 8.06 -6.19
C THR A 22 -15.00 8.80 -4.97
N ALA A 23 -15.54 8.09 -3.97
CA ALA A 23 -16.26 8.73 -2.86
C ALA A 23 -15.34 9.55 -1.93
N ALA A 24 -14.07 9.17 -1.82
CA ALA A 24 -13.10 9.81 -0.94
C ALA A 24 -12.36 10.99 -1.58
N LEU A 25 -12.61 11.32 -2.85
CA LEU A 25 -12.12 12.53 -3.51
C LEU A 25 -13.03 13.74 -3.19
N VAL A 26 -14.35 13.50 -3.19
CA VAL A 26 -15.38 14.53 -2.92
C VAL A 26 -15.24 15.14 -1.52
N ALA A 27 -14.82 14.36 -0.52
CA ALA A 27 -14.71 14.81 0.87
C ALA A 27 -13.58 15.83 1.13
N ALA A 28 -12.65 16.02 0.18
CA ALA A 28 -11.49 16.91 0.32
C ALA A 28 -11.51 18.08 -0.69
N GLY A 29 -12.67 18.40 -1.29
CA GLY A 29 -12.81 19.54 -2.22
C GLY A 29 -12.36 19.27 -3.66
N PHE A 30 -12.09 18.01 -4.03
CA PHE A 30 -11.70 17.62 -5.39
C PHE A 30 -12.93 17.25 -6.24
N GLU A 31 -13.13 17.95 -7.35
CA GLU A 31 -13.98 17.50 -8.45
C GLU A 31 -13.13 16.68 -9.43
N VAL A 32 -13.44 15.39 -9.59
CA VAL A 32 -12.77 14.53 -10.59
C VAL A 32 -13.74 14.22 -11.72
N HIS A 33 -13.49 14.82 -12.88
CA HIS A 33 -14.20 14.59 -14.12
C HIS A 33 -13.50 13.49 -14.92
N VAL A 34 -14.16 12.34 -15.03
CA VAL A 34 -13.77 11.24 -15.93
C VAL A 34 -14.70 11.27 -17.13
N GLN A 35 -14.25 11.84 -18.24
CA GLN A 35 -15.03 11.86 -19.48
C GLN A 35 -14.67 10.64 -20.34
N THR A 36 -15.68 9.89 -20.78
CA THR A 36 -15.48 8.73 -21.67
C THR A 36 -15.99 9.05 -23.07
N CYS A 37 -15.34 8.49 -24.10
CA CYS A 37 -15.49 8.94 -25.50
C CYS A 37 -16.87 8.76 -26.13
N ALA A 38 -17.86 8.19 -25.44
CA ALA A 38 -19.23 8.12 -25.93
C ALA A 38 -19.84 9.51 -26.20
N GLU A 39 -19.47 10.53 -25.42
CA GLU A 39 -19.92 11.92 -25.63
C GLU A 39 -19.09 12.63 -26.73
N ALA A 40 -17.80 12.32 -26.85
CA ALA A 40 -16.93 12.90 -27.88
C ALA A 40 -17.22 12.36 -29.30
N ALA A 41 -17.56 11.07 -29.41
CA ALA A 41 -17.87 10.42 -30.69
C ALA A 41 -19.14 11.00 -31.35
N ALA A 42 -20.07 11.55 -30.57
CA ALA A 42 -21.30 12.18 -31.08
C ALA A 42 -21.06 13.51 -31.81
N ALA A 43 -19.84 14.07 -31.74
CA ALA A 43 -19.47 15.34 -32.37
C ALA A 43 -18.63 15.19 -33.66
N LEU A 44 -18.33 13.97 -34.11
CA LEU A 44 -17.48 13.72 -35.28
C LEU A 44 -18.31 13.50 -36.57
N PRO A 45 -17.86 13.99 -37.74
CA PRO A 45 -18.52 13.71 -39.02
C PRO A 45 -18.52 12.21 -39.36
N ALA A 46 -19.55 11.77 -40.09
CA ALA A 46 -19.80 10.36 -40.41
C ALA A 46 -18.85 9.75 -41.47
N ALA A 47 -17.53 9.81 -41.25
CA ALA A 47 -16.50 9.16 -42.08
C ALA A 47 -15.14 9.03 -41.37
N SER A 48 -15.08 8.43 -40.18
CA SER A 48 -13.79 8.11 -39.53
C SER A 48 -13.88 6.80 -38.75
N TRP A 49 -12.93 5.90 -39.00
CA TRP A 49 -12.75 4.66 -38.24
C TRP A 49 -12.25 5.00 -36.84
N PHE A 50 -12.93 4.51 -35.81
CA PHE A 50 -12.67 4.85 -34.41
C PHE A 50 -12.00 3.67 -33.70
N ASP A 51 -10.74 3.85 -33.27
CA ASP A 51 -10.00 2.86 -32.48
C ASP A 51 -10.27 3.09 -30.98
N TYR A 52 -11.01 2.15 -30.38
CA TYR A 52 -11.41 2.22 -28.98
C TYR A 52 -10.26 1.97 -27.97
N THR A 53 -9.04 1.69 -28.42
CA THR A 53 -7.90 1.41 -27.53
C THR A 53 -7.15 2.67 -27.04
N GLN A 54 -7.43 3.86 -27.58
CA GLN A 54 -6.54 5.03 -27.45
C GLN A 54 -7.02 6.19 -26.55
N CYS A 55 -8.12 6.05 -25.79
CA CYS A 55 -8.63 7.18 -25.00
C CYS A 55 -9.12 6.84 -23.58
N SER A 56 -8.45 7.41 -22.59
CA SER A 56 -9.05 7.74 -21.29
C SER A 56 -8.35 8.96 -20.67
N SER A 57 -9.00 10.13 -20.73
CA SER A 57 -8.56 11.34 -20.03
C SER A 57 -9.25 11.43 -18.66
N VAL A 58 -8.46 11.80 -17.65
CA VAL A 58 -8.95 12.04 -16.28
C VAL A 58 -8.53 13.45 -15.91
N THR A 59 -9.51 14.33 -15.66
CA THR A 59 -9.26 15.72 -15.26
C THR A 59 -9.67 15.90 -13.80
N ALA A 60 -8.76 16.35 -12.94
CA ALA A 60 -9.07 16.73 -11.56
C ALA A 60 -9.02 18.25 -11.43
N ARG A 61 -10.00 18.84 -10.74
CA ARG A 61 -10.07 20.28 -10.42
C ARG A 61 -10.40 20.48 -8.94
N TRP A 62 -9.90 21.57 -8.38
CA TRP A 62 -10.29 22.03 -7.03
C TRP A 62 -11.57 22.84 -7.12
N ALA A 63 -12.47 22.67 -6.15
CA ALA A 63 -13.74 23.40 -6.08
C ALA A 63 -13.58 24.87 -5.62
N ASP A 64 -12.49 25.21 -4.91
CA ASP A 64 -12.15 26.57 -4.48
C ASP A 64 -10.63 26.80 -4.56
N PRO A 65 -10.14 27.96 -5.05
CA PRO A 65 -8.72 28.20 -5.21
C PRO A 65 -8.04 28.58 -3.89
N VAL A 66 -7.40 27.60 -3.23
CA VAL A 66 -6.45 27.89 -2.15
C VAL A 66 -5.18 28.52 -2.76
N PRO A 67 -4.67 29.66 -2.27
CA PRO A 67 -3.41 30.22 -2.75
C PRO A 67 -2.26 29.20 -2.60
N GLY A 68 -1.68 28.77 -3.72
CA GLY A 68 -0.65 27.72 -3.76
C GLY A 68 -1.14 26.32 -4.17
N SER A 69 -2.42 26.15 -4.55
CA SER A 69 -2.92 24.87 -5.09
C SER A 69 -2.33 24.54 -6.48
N VAL A 70 -1.83 23.32 -6.66
CA VAL A 70 -1.29 22.83 -7.94
C VAL A 70 -2.44 22.32 -8.83
N ALA A 71 -2.56 22.87 -10.04
CA ALA A 71 -3.43 22.34 -11.07
C ALA A 71 -2.71 21.23 -11.85
N VAL A 72 -3.21 20.00 -11.79
CA VAL A 72 -2.68 18.87 -12.58
C VAL A 72 -3.46 18.76 -13.88
N ASP A 73 -3.01 19.51 -14.90
CA ASP A 73 -3.60 19.47 -16.24
C ASP A 73 -2.86 18.44 -17.13
N ALA A 74 -3.50 17.29 -17.37
CA ALA A 74 -2.92 16.17 -18.11
C ALA A 74 -3.35 16.20 -19.59
N CYS A 75 -2.94 17.24 -20.31
CA CYS A 75 -3.15 17.37 -21.75
C CYS A 75 -1.95 16.81 -22.54
N LEU A 76 -2.17 15.78 -23.38
CA LEU A 76 -1.17 15.28 -24.34
C LEU A 76 -1.39 15.94 -25.71
N GLY A 77 -0.39 16.71 -26.17
CA GLY A 77 -0.36 17.30 -27.51
C GLY A 77 0.93 18.10 -27.76
N PRO A 78 1.44 18.18 -29.01
CA PRO A 78 2.67 18.90 -29.31
C PRO A 78 2.43 20.39 -29.64
N GLY A 79 3.11 21.32 -28.94
CA GLY A 79 3.11 22.76 -29.26
C GLY A 79 3.41 23.73 -28.10
N GLU A 80 3.77 24.99 -28.42
CA GLU A 80 4.24 26.03 -27.46
C GLU A 80 3.18 27.14 -27.24
N THR A 81 3.13 27.92 -26.15
CA THR A 81 4.15 28.25 -25.12
C THR A 81 3.50 28.60 -23.74
N SER A 82 4.29 28.70 -22.67
CA SER A 82 4.05 29.45 -21.40
C SER A 82 2.97 29.00 -20.39
N ALA A 83 3.27 29.22 -19.10
CA ALA A 83 2.54 28.86 -17.86
C ALA A 83 2.42 27.34 -17.55
N ALA A 84 2.84 26.96 -16.34
CA ALA A 84 2.73 25.62 -15.70
C ALA A 84 2.81 24.40 -16.64
N ARG A 85 4.03 23.94 -16.95
CA ARG A 85 4.27 22.84 -17.91
C ARG A 85 4.75 21.55 -17.25
N ILE A 86 3.87 20.54 -17.20
CA ILE A 86 4.27 19.15 -17.00
C ILE A 86 5.01 18.67 -18.25
N GLN A 87 6.34 18.52 -18.18
CA GLN A 87 7.12 18.16 -19.38
C GLN A 87 7.03 16.66 -19.72
N VAL A 88 6.40 16.38 -20.86
CA VAL A 88 6.45 15.17 -21.71
C VAL A 88 7.83 14.86 -22.34
N LEU A 89 8.69 13.97 -21.82
CA LEU A 89 9.94 13.55 -22.49
C LEU A 89 9.99 12.03 -22.67
N GLU A 90 9.85 11.55 -23.90
CA GLU A 90 10.08 10.15 -24.25
C GLU A 90 11.58 9.81 -24.15
N GLN A 91 11.91 8.72 -23.47
CA GLN A 91 13.27 8.16 -23.40
C GLN A 91 13.20 6.61 -23.37
N PRO A 92 14.14 5.87 -23.98
CA PRO A 92 13.95 4.44 -24.24
C PRO A 92 14.09 3.48 -23.04
N ALA A 93 14.38 3.96 -21.83
CA ALA A 93 14.80 3.09 -20.71
C ALA A 93 14.46 3.61 -19.28
N GLY A 94 13.25 4.15 -19.07
CA GLY A 94 12.69 4.44 -17.72
C GLY A 94 13.33 5.61 -16.96
N VAL A 95 12.65 6.07 -15.88
CA VAL A 95 13.08 7.23 -15.08
C VAL A 95 12.84 7.05 -13.57
N LEU A 96 13.72 7.66 -12.77
CA LEU A 96 13.81 7.62 -11.30
C LEU A 96 13.07 8.80 -10.64
N LEU A 97 12.53 8.60 -9.42
CA LEU A 97 11.89 9.65 -8.62
C LEU A 97 12.83 10.27 -7.56
N ARG A 98 12.90 11.61 -7.50
CA ARG A 98 13.37 12.39 -6.34
C ARG A 98 12.61 13.71 -6.24
N PRO A 99 12.33 14.22 -5.03
CA PRO A 99 11.92 15.61 -4.86
C PRO A 99 13.07 16.55 -5.24
N CYS A 100 12.78 17.64 -5.94
CA CYS A 100 13.65 18.80 -5.98
C CYS A 100 13.35 19.70 -4.77
N ALA A 101 14.35 20.40 -4.24
CA ALA A 101 14.19 21.21 -3.03
C ALA A 101 13.41 22.53 -3.27
N ASP A 102 13.18 22.89 -4.54
CA ASP A 102 12.73 24.22 -4.94
C ASP A 102 11.53 24.15 -5.91
N GLY A 103 10.36 24.59 -5.45
CA GLY A 103 9.29 25.16 -6.30
C GLY A 103 8.34 24.20 -7.01
N ASP A 104 8.81 23.45 -8.01
CA ASP A 104 7.94 22.98 -9.11
C ASP A 104 7.73 21.46 -9.15
N ALA A 105 6.52 21.01 -8.80
CA ALA A 105 6.13 19.60 -8.81
C ALA A 105 5.56 19.15 -10.18
N THR A 106 6.40 18.55 -11.02
CA THR A 106 5.96 17.85 -12.24
C THR A 106 5.66 16.38 -11.97
N ILE A 107 4.40 15.97 -12.09
CA ILE A 107 3.98 14.55 -11.97
C ILE A 107 3.84 13.95 -13.37
N ARG A 108 4.53 12.83 -13.65
CA ARG A 108 4.30 12.02 -14.86
C ARG A 108 3.88 10.60 -14.47
N LEU A 109 2.91 10.06 -15.20
CA LEU A 109 2.34 8.74 -14.99
C LEU A 109 2.70 7.83 -16.16
N GLU A 110 3.54 6.81 -15.92
CA GLU A 110 3.85 5.78 -16.90
C GLU A 110 2.96 4.55 -16.68
N ALA A 111 2.11 4.23 -17.67
CA ALA A 111 1.28 3.04 -17.67
C ALA A 111 2.05 1.86 -18.27
N ALA A 112 2.87 1.18 -17.47
CA ALA A 112 3.63 0.00 -17.90
C ALA A 112 3.26 -1.27 -17.12
N ALA A 113 2.67 -2.23 -17.84
CA ALA A 113 2.78 -3.68 -17.59
C ALA A 113 2.54 -4.23 -16.15
N ALA A 114 1.43 -3.88 -15.50
CA ALA A 114 1.00 -4.54 -14.24
C ALA A 114 -0.53 -4.72 -14.07
N GLY A 115 -1.29 -4.70 -15.16
CA GLY A 115 -2.76 -4.95 -15.13
C GLY A 115 -3.61 -3.92 -14.37
N ARG A 116 -3.02 -2.81 -13.90
CA ARG A 116 -3.72 -1.76 -13.15
C ARG A 116 -4.40 -0.74 -14.07
N PRO A 117 -5.65 -0.33 -13.80
CA PRO A 117 -6.30 0.79 -14.50
C PRO A 117 -5.53 2.11 -14.35
N TYR A 118 -5.40 2.87 -15.45
CA TYR A 118 -4.72 4.18 -15.46
C TYR A 118 -5.31 5.16 -14.44
N ALA A 119 -6.64 5.19 -14.30
CA ALA A 119 -7.34 6.05 -13.34
C ALA A 119 -6.87 5.84 -11.89
N ASP A 120 -6.58 4.60 -11.48
CA ASP A 120 -6.09 4.33 -10.13
C ASP A 120 -4.69 4.91 -9.92
N ALA A 121 -3.83 4.90 -10.95
CA ALA A 121 -2.49 5.49 -10.89
C ALA A 121 -2.55 7.02 -10.78
N VAL A 122 -3.48 7.67 -11.49
CA VAL A 122 -3.77 9.11 -11.34
C VAL A 122 -4.18 9.43 -9.90
N VAL A 123 -5.20 8.73 -9.37
CA VAL A 123 -5.70 8.97 -8.00
C VAL A 123 -4.62 8.74 -6.94
N ASP A 124 -3.75 7.75 -7.15
CA ASP A 124 -2.66 7.42 -6.24
C ASP A 124 -1.55 8.49 -6.21
N ALA A 125 -1.21 9.07 -7.37
CA ALA A 125 -0.25 10.17 -7.46
C ALA A 125 -0.83 11.50 -6.94
N VAL A 126 -2.11 11.78 -7.20
CA VAL A 126 -2.82 12.95 -6.63
C VAL A 126 -2.82 12.86 -5.10
N ARG A 127 -3.12 11.69 -4.53
CA ARG A 127 -3.05 11.45 -3.07
C ARG A 127 -1.65 11.49 -2.48
N TYR A 128 -0.61 11.29 -3.28
CA TYR A 128 0.76 11.48 -2.82
C TYR A 128 1.13 12.97 -2.72
N VAL A 129 0.81 13.76 -3.74
CA VAL A 129 1.15 15.20 -3.78
C VAL A 129 0.19 16.03 -2.92
N HIS A 130 -1.06 15.57 -2.77
CA HIS A 130 -2.05 16.13 -1.85
C HIS A 130 -2.62 15.02 -0.95
N PRO A 131 -1.91 14.65 0.13
CA PRO A 131 -2.40 13.71 1.13
C PRO A 131 -3.74 14.16 1.71
N PRO A 132 -4.78 13.30 1.75
CA PRO A 132 -6.06 13.62 2.39
C PRO A 132 -5.98 13.99 3.88
N ARG A 133 -4.89 13.60 4.55
CA ARG A 133 -4.53 13.94 5.94
C ARG A 133 -3.03 14.22 6.00
N ASP A 134 -2.61 15.06 6.93
CA ASP A 134 -1.21 15.37 7.24
C ASP A 134 -0.82 14.88 8.65
N ASP A 135 -1.65 14.07 9.29
CA ASP A 135 -1.55 13.77 10.72
C ASP A 135 -0.44 12.77 11.09
N LEU A 136 0.27 12.22 10.10
CA LEU A 136 1.53 11.48 10.23
C LEU A 136 2.71 12.20 9.53
N ALA A 137 2.57 13.48 9.16
CA ALA A 137 3.64 14.25 8.52
C ALA A 137 4.91 14.26 9.39
N GLY A 138 6.06 14.06 8.75
CA GLY A 138 7.37 13.98 9.42
C GLY A 138 7.70 12.62 10.04
N LEU A 139 6.75 11.67 10.11
CA LEU A 139 7.03 10.30 10.55
C LEU A 139 7.58 9.44 9.41
N ARG A 140 8.63 8.67 9.70
CA ARG A 140 9.16 7.60 8.84
C ARG A 140 8.59 6.25 9.27
N ILE A 141 7.79 5.64 8.40
CA ILE A 141 7.10 4.37 8.68
C ILE A 141 7.60 3.28 7.72
N VAL A 142 8.14 2.20 8.30
CA VAL A 142 8.49 0.98 7.57
C VAL A 142 7.30 0.02 7.61
N VAL A 143 6.91 -0.56 6.48
CA VAL A 143 5.82 -1.54 6.39
C VAL A 143 6.33 -2.79 5.69
N THR A 144 6.17 -3.98 6.28
CA THR A 144 6.45 -5.25 5.58
C THR A 144 5.18 -5.82 4.95
N SER A 145 5.28 -6.49 3.80
CA SER A 145 4.13 -7.00 3.04
C SER A 145 4.41 -8.31 2.30
N GLY A 146 3.40 -9.19 2.23
CA GLY A 146 3.46 -10.47 1.50
C GLY A 146 3.80 -11.68 2.37
N GLY A 147 4.00 -12.84 1.76
CA GLY A 147 4.51 -14.05 2.40
C GLY A 147 5.95 -14.34 1.97
N THR A 148 6.83 -14.67 2.91
CA THR A 148 8.24 -14.99 2.60
C THR A 148 8.37 -16.32 1.85
N ARG A 149 9.40 -16.40 1.00
CA ARG A 149 9.62 -17.47 0.02
C ARG A 149 10.96 -18.15 0.27
N GLU A 150 10.97 -19.12 1.19
CA GLU A 150 12.20 -19.81 1.59
C GLU A 150 12.59 -20.84 0.50
N PRO A 151 13.75 -20.67 -0.18
CA PRO A 151 14.12 -21.52 -1.30
C PRO A 151 14.48 -22.94 -0.83
N VAL A 152 13.96 -23.93 -1.54
CA VAL A 152 14.21 -25.36 -1.32
C VAL A 152 15.22 -25.88 -2.35
N ASP A 153 14.97 -25.52 -3.61
CA ASP A 153 15.85 -25.69 -4.77
C ASP A 153 15.60 -24.51 -5.73
N PRO A 154 16.29 -24.38 -6.88
CA PRO A 154 16.12 -23.22 -7.77
C PRO A 154 14.73 -23.08 -8.43
N VAL A 155 13.80 -24.01 -8.16
CA VAL A 155 12.45 -24.07 -8.74
C VAL A 155 11.37 -24.11 -7.66
N ARG A 156 11.69 -24.54 -6.43
CA ARG A 156 10.73 -24.76 -5.34
C ARG A 156 11.01 -23.85 -4.14
N ILE A 157 9.93 -23.41 -3.50
CA ILE A 157 9.94 -22.57 -2.29
C ILE A 157 8.96 -23.12 -1.26
N ILE A 158 9.23 -22.84 0.02
CA ILE A 158 8.23 -22.89 1.09
C ILE A 158 7.71 -21.46 1.28
N THR A 159 6.39 -21.29 1.26
CA THR A 159 5.73 -19.99 1.40
C THR A 159 4.38 -20.17 2.10
N ASN A 160 3.79 -19.08 2.54
CA ASN A 160 2.44 -19.03 3.11
C ASN A 160 1.44 -18.34 2.17
N LEU A 161 0.17 -18.31 2.56
CA LEU A 161 -0.96 -17.79 1.79
C LEU A 161 -1.10 -16.25 1.81
N SER A 162 -0.11 -15.51 2.34
CA SER A 162 -0.20 -14.05 2.42
C SER A 162 -0.13 -13.39 1.05
N SER A 163 -1.28 -12.89 0.61
CA SER A 163 -1.42 -12.09 -0.61
C SER A 163 -0.81 -10.70 -0.51
N GLY A 164 -0.34 -10.25 0.67
CA GLY A 164 0.24 -8.91 0.87
C GLY A 164 -0.76 -7.73 0.86
N LYS A 165 -2.04 -7.96 0.53
CA LYS A 165 -3.07 -6.89 0.45
C LYS A 165 -3.14 -6.00 1.72
N MET A 166 -2.89 -6.55 2.91
CA MET A 166 -2.90 -5.79 4.17
C MET A 166 -1.70 -4.83 4.28
N GLY A 167 -0.48 -5.28 3.98
CA GLY A 167 0.72 -4.44 3.98
C GLY A 167 0.67 -3.35 2.90
N GLN A 168 0.09 -3.65 1.74
CA GLN A 168 -0.19 -2.64 0.71
C GLN A 168 -1.19 -1.58 1.18
N ALA A 169 -2.26 -1.98 1.88
CA ALA A 169 -3.23 -1.05 2.44
C ALA A 169 -2.62 -0.15 3.53
N LEU A 170 -1.76 -0.71 4.39
CA LEU A 170 -1.01 0.05 5.41
C LEU A 170 -0.06 1.08 4.80
N ALA A 171 0.74 0.68 3.81
CA ALA A 171 1.66 1.60 3.14
C ALA A 171 0.91 2.73 2.40
N ARG A 172 -0.21 2.40 1.74
CA ARG A 172 -1.10 3.37 1.10
C ARG A 172 -1.72 4.35 2.11
N ALA A 173 -2.29 3.86 3.21
CA ALA A 173 -2.92 4.71 4.22
C ALA A 173 -1.92 5.60 4.96
N ALA A 174 -0.70 5.10 5.25
CA ALA A 174 0.35 5.91 5.86
C ALA A 174 0.81 7.05 4.94
N ARG A 175 0.98 6.77 3.64
CA ARG A 175 1.30 7.76 2.60
C ARG A 175 0.16 8.78 2.42
N ASP A 176 -1.09 8.33 2.41
CA ASP A 176 -2.29 9.18 2.36
C ASP A 176 -2.46 10.06 3.63
N ARG A 177 -1.66 9.83 4.67
CA ARG A 177 -1.57 10.61 5.91
C ARG A 177 -0.25 11.41 6.03
N ALA A 178 0.45 11.58 4.90
CA ALA A 178 1.71 12.30 4.74
C ALA A 178 2.96 11.71 5.43
N ALA A 179 2.94 10.43 5.83
CA ALA A 179 4.16 9.76 6.31
C ALA A 179 5.17 9.49 5.18
N GLU A 180 6.46 9.49 5.51
CA GLU A 180 7.52 8.97 4.64
C GLU A 180 7.53 7.43 4.74
N VAL A 181 7.08 6.72 3.70
CA VAL A 181 6.86 5.27 3.77
C VAL A 181 7.92 4.47 3.03
N THR A 182 8.51 3.49 3.73
CA THR A 182 9.30 2.42 3.11
C THR A 182 8.53 1.10 3.17
N LEU A 183 8.14 0.58 2.01
CA LEU A 183 7.45 -0.70 1.87
C LEU A 183 8.44 -1.81 1.52
N ILE A 184 8.59 -2.80 2.39
CA ILE A 184 9.41 -3.99 2.19
C ILE A 184 8.47 -5.13 1.79
N SER A 185 8.43 -5.47 0.51
CA SER A 185 7.52 -6.49 -0.03
C SER A 185 8.27 -7.77 -0.38
N THR A 186 7.72 -8.94 -0.04
CA THR A 186 8.30 -10.24 -0.42
C THR A 186 8.12 -10.58 -1.91
N THR A 187 7.34 -9.78 -2.62
CA THR A 187 7.06 -9.91 -4.05
C THR A 187 6.85 -8.55 -4.70
N ASP A 188 7.20 -8.43 -5.98
CA ASP A 188 6.88 -7.27 -6.82
C ASP A 188 5.65 -7.56 -7.71
N THR A 189 4.59 -8.12 -7.12
CA THR A 189 3.34 -8.46 -7.84
C THR A 189 2.22 -7.47 -7.63
N HIS A 190 2.38 -6.51 -6.72
CA HIS A 190 1.41 -5.45 -6.47
C HIS A 190 1.76 -4.19 -7.24
N PRO A 191 0.78 -3.40 -7.69
CA PRO A 191 1.08 -2.13 -8.31
C PRO A 191 1.82 -1.20 -7.36
N ARG A 192 2.87 -0.55 -7.88
CA ARG A 192 3.69 0.39 -7.13
C ARG A 192 2.86 1.59 -6.68
N LEU A 193 3.14 2.04 -5.46
CA LEU A 193 2.47 3.17 -4.82
C LEU A 193 3.29 4.44 -5.02
N ALA A 194 2.68 5.50 -5.54
CA ALA A 194 3.32 6.80 -5.69
C ALA A 194 3.81 7.33 -4.33
N GLY A 195 5.06 7.79 -4.26
CA GLY A 195 5.65 8.33 -3.03
C GLY A 195 6.08 7.31 -1.98
N VAL A 196 6.00 6.00 -2.26
CA VAL A 196 6.43 4.94 -1.34
C VAL A 196 7.73 4.32 -1.84
N ARG A 197 8.77 4.27 -0.99
CA ARG A 197 10.04 3.59 -1.28
C ARG A 197 9.83 2.08 -1.21
N LEU A 198 9.75 1.40 -2.36
CA LEU A 198 9.62 -0.06 -2.43
C LEU A 198 11.00 -0.75 -2.37
N VAL A 199 11.13 -1.72 -1.47
CA VAL A 199 12.25 -2.68 -1.39
C VAL A 199 11.69 -4.09 -1.56
N VAL A 200 12.25 -4.87 -2.48
CA VAL A 200 11.82 -6.26 -2.71
C VAL A 200 12.75 -7.19 -1.93
N ALA A 201 12.19 -8.01 -1.04
CA ALA A 201 12.92 -8.84 -0.09
C ALA A 201 12.24 -10.22 0.06
N PRO A 202 12.60 -11.22 -0.77
CA PRO A 202 11.75 -12.40 -0.98
C PRO A 202 11.68 -13.38 0.19
N ASP A 203 12.77 -13.57 0.92
CA ASP A 203 12.91 -14.53 2.03
C ASP A 203 13.09 -13.81 3.38
N VAL A 204 13.05 -14.56 4.50
CA VAL A 204 13.17 -13.93 5.84
C VAL A 204 14.53 -13.23 6.05
N ALA A 205 15.62 -13.72 5.46
CA ALA A 205 16.94 -13.11 5.63
C ALA A 205 16.99 -11.72 4.95
N ALA A 206 16.47 -11.62 3.73
CA ALA A 206 16.32 -10.38 3.00
C ALA A 206 15.35 -9.41 3.72
N VAL A 207 14.21 -9.89 4.22
CA VAL A 207 13.26 -9.03 4.97
C VAL A 207 13.91 -8.50 6.24
N ARG A 208 14.60 -9.35 7.02
CA ARG A 208 15.35 -8.92 8.21
C ARG A 208 16.37 -7.83 7.86
N GLN A 209 17.19 -8.05 6.84
CA GLN A 209 18.20 -7.07 6.41
C GLN A 209 17.56 -5.74 6.01
N ALA A 210 16.50 -5.77 5.19
CA ALA A 210 15.80 -4.57 4.74
C ALA A 210 15.13 -3.82 5.90
N VAL A 211 14.50 -4.52 6.85
CA VAL A 211 13.87 -3.92 8.03
C VAL A 211 14.92 -3.24 8.90
N LEU A 212 16.02 -3.93 9.23
CA LEU A 212 17.07 -3.38 10.08
C LEU A 212 17.75 -2.16 9.44
N ALA A 213 18.03 -2.21 8.13
CA ALA A 213 18.58 -1.08 7.39
C ALA A 213 17.63 0.13 7.37
N ALA A 214 16.35 -0.09 7.04
CA ALA A 214 15.35 0.98 6.99
C ALA A 214 15.04 1.58 8.38
N CYS A 215 15.13 0.78 9.45
CA CYS A 215 14.98 1.28 10.82
C CYS A 215 16.22 2.06 11.30
N ALA A 216 17.42 1.63 10.93
CA ALA A 216 18.66 2.36 11.21
C ALA A 216 18.77 3.70 10.46
N ASP A 217 18.08 3.85 9.32
CA ASP A 217 17.86 5.10 8.56
C ASP A 217 16.88 6.07 9.28
N GLY A 218 16.66 5.86 10.59
CA GLY A 218 15.83 6.69 11.46
C GLY A 218 14.34 6.53 11.23
N ALA A 219 13.82 5.29 11.20
CA ALA A 219 12.38 5.06 11.23
C ALA A 219 11.79 5.39 12.61
N ASP A 220 10.59 5.97 12.66
CA ASP A 220 9.86 6.21 13.90
C ASP A 220 8.96 5.01 14.27
N ALA A 221 8.52 4.24 13.27
CA ALA A 221 7.75 3.01 13.47
C ALA A 221 7.98 1.96 12.38
N VAL A 222 7.76 0.69 12.73
CA VAL A 222 7.73 -0.45 11.79
C VAL A 222 6.49 -1.32 12.00
N ILE A 223 5.76 -1.55 10.91
CA ILE A 223 4.54 -2.35 10.86
C ILE A 223 4.82 -3.66 10.12
N MET A 224 4.94 -4.75 10.89
CA MET A 224 5.31 -6.07 10.40
C MET A 224 4.09 -6.86 9.93
N ALA A 225 3.53 -6.45 8.78
CA ALA A 225 2.36 -7.09 8.16
C ALA A 225 2.70 -8.16 7.11
N ALA A 226 3.99 -8.43 6.84
CA ALA A 226 4.42 -9.63 6.12
C ALA A 226 4.23 -10.86 7.01
N ALA A 227 3.75 -11.96 6.40
CA ALA A 227 3.76 -13.26 7.01
C ALA A 227 5.18 -13.86 6.86
N ILE A 228 5.97 -13.70 7.91
CA ILE A 228 7.31 -14.27 8.05
C ILE A 228 7.19 -15.78 8.32
N SER A 229 7.96 -16.60 7.59
CA SER A 229 8.00 -18.05 7.80
C SER A 229 8.64 -18.39 9.14
N ASP A 230 7.96 -19.20 9.97
CA ASP A 230 8.54 -19.75 11.22
C ASP A 230 9.58 -20.86 10.95
N TYR A 231 9.60 -21.43 9.75
CA TYR A 231 10.51 -22.50 9.31
C TYR A 231 11.11 -22.22 7.93
N ARG A 232 12.34 -22.69 7.71
CA ARG A 232 13.02 -22.70 6.40
C ARG A 232 13.75 -24.04 6.18
N PRO A 233 14.11 -24.39 4.93
CA PRO A 233 14.97 -25.54 4.67
C PRO A 233 16.33 -25.41 5.35
N ARG A 234 16.77 -26.48 6.03
CA ARG A 234 18.10 -26.55 6.69
C ARG A 234 19.25 -26.47 5.69
N SER A 235 19.02 -26.91 4.45
CA SER A 235 19.92 -26.74 3.32
C SER A 235 19.12 -26.46 2.05
N VAL A 236 19.69 -25.63 1.17
CA VAL A 236 19.11 -25.27 -0.12
C VAL A 236 19.87 -26.02 -1.21
N ALA A 237 19.17 -26.77 -2.05
CA ALA A 237 19.80 -27.49 -3.15
C ALA A 237 20.21 -26.52 -4.28
N THR A 238 21.40 -26.70 -4.85
CA THR A 238 21.90 -25.92 -6.00
C THR A 238 21.24 -26.30 -7.33
N HIS A 239 20.52 -27.42 -7.36
CA HIS A 239 19.86 -27.97 -8.54
C HIS A 239 18.47 -28.49 -8.20
N LYS A 240 17.54 -28.45 -9.16
CA LYS A 240 16.17 -28.96 -9.00
C LYS A 240 16.19 -30.42 -8.53
N VAL A 241 15.65 -30.69 -7.34
CA VAL A 241 15.67 -32.04 -6.77
C VAL A 241 14.72 -32.95 -7.56
N LYS A 242 15.28 -34.06 -8.06
CA LYS A 242 14.54 -35.06 -8.85
C LYS A 242 13.58 -35.83 -7.96
N LYS A 243 12.45 -36.27 -8.51
CA LYS A 243 11.51 -37.15 -7.82
C LYS A 243 12.13 -38.55 -7.70
N THR A 244 12.25 -39.03 -6.47
CA THR A 244 12.63 -40.40 -6.09
C THR A 244 11.37 -41.28 -5.93
N PRO A 245 11.47 -42.62 -6.07
CA PRO A 245 10.34 -43.53 -5.84
C PRO A 245 9.79 -43.43 -4.42
N ASP A 246 10.69 -43.37 -3.43
CA ASP A 246 10.35 -43.35 -1.99
C ASP A 246 9.90 -41.97 -1.48
N GLY A 247 9.89 -40.95 -2.36
CA GLY A 247 9.62 -39.56 -1.99
C GLY A 247 10.87 -38.78 -1.59
N ALA A 248 10.71 -37.46 -1.48
CA ALA A 248 11.76 -36.54 -1.06
C ALA A 248 11.42 -35.97 0.33
N HIS A 249 12.37 -36.05 1.25
CA HIS A 249 12.25 -35.48 2.59
C HIS A 249 13.05 -34.18 2.67
N TRP A 250 12.48 -33.17 3.32
CA TRP A 250 13.12 -31.87 3.53
C TRP A 250 13.30 -31.64 5.02
N GLU A 251 14.55 -31.51 5.46
CA GLU A 251 14.84 -31.08 6.82
C GLU A 251 14.57 -29.58 6.93
N LEU A 252 13.76 -29.19 7.92
CA LEU A 252 13.44 -27.80 8.22
C LEU A 252 14.10 -27.38 9.53
N GLU A 253 14.50 -26.13 9.61
CA GLU A 253 14.94 -25.48 10.84
C GLU A 253 14.08 -24.26 11.16
N THR A 254 14.01 -23.91 12.45
CA THR A 254 13.23 -22.75 12.91
C THR A 254 13.91 -21.45 12.58
N VAL A 255 13.11 -20.43 12.27
CA VAL A 255 13.59 -19.08 11.96
C VAL A 255 13.61 -18.23 13.24
N SER A 256 14.77 -17.64 13.54
CA SER A 256 14.97 -16.79 14.72
C SER A 256 14.13 -15.50 14.67
N ASN A 257 13.61 -15.09 15.83
CA ASN A 257 12.88 -13.83 15.97
C ASN A 257 13.84 -12.62 15.90
N PHE A 258 13.79 -11.86 14.81
CA PHE A 258 14.66 -10.68 14.61
C PHE A 258 14.06 -9.35 15.11
N VAL A 259 12.81 -9.35 15.60
CA VAL A 259 12.14 -8.15 16.13
C VAL A 259 12.93 -7.44 17.26
N PRO A 260 13.61 -8.15 18.19
CA PRO A 260 14.45 -7.51 19.22
C PRO A 260 15.72 -6.84 18.68
N GLU A 261 16.12 -7.14 17.43
CA GLU A 261 17.28 -6.53 16.77
C GLU A 261 16.97 -5.15 16.18
N ILE A 262 15.68 -4.81 16.03
CA ILE A 262 15.22 -3.51 15.56
C ILE A 262 15.64 -2.44 16.59
N PRO A 263 16.27 -1.32 16.17
CA PRO A 263 16.78 -0.30 17.08
C PRO A 263 15.78 0.16 18.16
N PRO A 264 16.25 0.49 19.38
CA PRO A 264 15.39 1.09 20.40
C PRO A 264 14.85 2.45 19.92
N GLY A 265 13.67 2.82 20.40
CA GLY A 265 12.95 4.03 19.97
C GLY A 265 12.03 3.83 18.77
N VAL A 266 12.28 2.84 17.90
CA VAL A 266 11.35 2.48 16.83
C VAL A 266 10.15 1.73 17.41
N LEU A 267 8.92 2.21 17.17
CA LEU A 267 7.71 1.51 17.59
C LEU A 267 7.52 0.23 16.76
N ARG A 268 7.33 -0.93 17.43
CA ARG A 268 7.19 -2.23 16.75
C ARG A 268 5.74 -2.71 16.76
N VAL A 269 5.08 -2.67 15.60
CA VAL A 269 3.71 -3.16 15.40
C VAL A 269 3.73 -4.52 14.71
N GLY A 270 3.24 -5.56 15.36
CA GLY A 270 3.15 -6.92 14.83
C GLY A 270 1.75 -7.30 14.33
N PHE A 271 1.67 -8.39 13.58
CA PHE A 271 0.42 -9.09 13.25
C PHE A 271 0.45 -10.53 13.76
N ALA A 272 -0.70 -11.06 14.16
CA ALA A 272 -0.89 -12.48 14.45
C ALA A 272 -2.24 -12.97 13.92
N ALA A 273 -2.19 -13.98 13.06
CA ALA A 273 -3.36 -14.78 12.74
C ALA A 273 -3.62 -15.75 13.89
N GLU A 274 -4.78 -15.64 14.53
CA GLU A 274 -5.26 -16.59 15.54
C GLU A 274 -6.55 -17.27 15.04
N THR A 275 -6.86 -18.45 15.58
CA THR A 275 -8.12 -19.17 15.34
C THR A 275 -9.15 -18.98 16.44
N ASP A 276 -8.74 -18.40 17.56
CA ASP A 276 -9.56 -18.07 18.72
C ASP A 276 -9.33 -16.60 19.14
N SER A 277 -9.77 -16.25 20.35
CA SER A 277 -9.67 -14.89 20.90
C SER A 277 -9.02 -14.91 22.29
N ASP A 278 -8.04 -15.79 22.54
CA ASP A 278 -7.28 -15.81 23.80
C ASP A 278 -6.36 -14.57 23.92
N LEU A 279 -6.82 -13.59 24.69
CA LEU A 279 -6.09 -12.34 24.92
C LEU A 279 -4.83 -12.52 25.79
N ASP A 280 -4.76 -13.53 26.66
CA ASP A 280 -3.59 -13.76 27.50
C ASP A 280 -2.48 -14.50 26.72
N ALA A 281 -2.85 -15.43 25.86
CA ALA A 281 -1.93 -15.99 24.85
C ALA A 281 -1.40 -14.90 23.91
N ALA A 282 -2.27 -13.99 23.47
CA ALA A 282 -1.89 -12.86 22.63
C ALA A 282 -0.93 -11.87 23.31
N ARG A 283 -1.20 -11.47 24.57
CA ARG A 283 -0.28 -10.62 25.37
C ARG A 283 1.07 -11.31 25.61
N THR A 284 1.06 -12.62 25.86
CA THR A 284 2.28 -13.43 25.96
C THR A 284 3.05 -13.45 24.63
N LYS A 285 2.36 -13.56 23.48
CA LYS A 285 2.95 -13.49 22.13
C LYS A 285 3.55 -12.11 21.85
N LEU A 286 2.87 -11.01 22.21
CA LEU A 286 3.36 -9.63 22.10
C LEU A 286 4.68 -9.45 22.86
N ALA A 287 4.69 -9.79 24.15
CA ALA A 287 5.86 -9.65 25.00
C ALA A 287 7.04 -10.54 24.54
N ARG A 288 6.77 -11.82 24.24
CA ARG A 288 7.78 -12.79 23.77
C ARG A 288 8.39 -12.42 22.42
N ARG A 289 7.59 -11.90 21.48
CA ARG A 289 8.11 -11.46 20.17
C ARG A 289 8.79 -10.09 20.26
N GLY A 290 8.55 -9.29 21.30
CA GLY A 290 9.14 -7.97 21.47
C GLY A 290 8.39 -6.87 20.71
N PHE A 291 7.08 -7.03 20.51
CA PHE A 291 6.23 -5.98 19.94
C PHE A 291 5.76 -4.99 21.02
N ASP A 292 5.35 -3.82 20.57
CA ASP A 292 4.72 -2.77 21.38
C ASP A 292 3.20 -2.71 21.12
N LEU A 293 2.80 -2.94 19.86
CA LEU A 293 1.41 -3.21 19.46
C LEU A 293 1.33 -4.55 18.73
N LEU A 294 0.25 -5.31 18.94
CA LEU A 294 -0.05 -6.53 18.19
C LEU A 294 -1.48 -6.48 17.62
N CYS A 295 -1.58 -6.63 16.30
CA CYS A 295 -2.85 -6.74 15.58
C CYS A 295 -3.24 -8.21 15.45
N LEU A 296 -4.23 -8.64 16.24
CA LEU A 296 -4.78 -10.00 16.19
C LEU A 296 -5.87 -10.06 15.12
N ASN A 297 -5.73 -10.92 14.12
CA ASN A 297 -6.76 -11.16 13.11
C ASN A 297 -7.30 -12.59 13.24
N ASN A 298 -8.58 -12.73 13.62
CA ASN A 298 -9.19 -14.05 13.77
C ASN A 298 -9.54 -14.65 12.39
N VAL A 299 -8.64 -15.48 11.86
CA VAL A 299 -8.74 -16.04 10.50
C VAL A 299 -9.75 -17.18 10.38
N SER A 300 -10.42 -17.57 11.46
CA SER A 300 -11.56 -18.49 11.41
C SER A 300 -12.84 -17.80 10.90
N LEU A 301 -12.90 -16.46 10.96
CA LEU A 301 -14.06 -15.69 10.54
C LEU A 301 -14.09 -15.49 9.01
N PRO A 302 -15.25 -15.69 8.35
CA PRO A 302 -15.42 -15.38 6.93
C PRO A 302 -15.05 -13.93 6.63
N GLY A 303 -14.20 -13.72 5.61
CA GLY A 303 -13.75 -12.38 5.21
C GLY A 303 -12.64 -11.78 6.08
N VAL A 304 -11.94 -12.56 6.91
CA VAL A 304 -10.80 -12.11 7.72
C VAL A 304 -9.51 -12.80 7.30
N GLY A 305 -8.39 -12.08 7.33
CA GLY A 305 -7.06 -12.63 7.04
C GLY A 305 -6.64 -12.59 5.56
N PHE A 306 -6.29 -13.76 5.02
CA PHE A 306 -5.54 -13.88 3.77
C PHE A 306 -6.42 -13.85 2.51
N ASP A 307 -5.86 -13.34 1.42
CA ASP A 307 -6.43 -13.21 0.06
C ASP A 307 -7.75 -12.45 -0.15
N VAL A 308 -8.59 -12.29 0.88
CA VAL A 308 -9.80 -11.44 0.88
C VAL A 308 -9.46 -9.93 0.86
N ASP A 309 -10.44 -9.07 0.56
CA ASP A 309 -10.26 -7.60 0.56
C ASP A 309 -10.66 -6.91 1.88
N THR A 310 -11.33 -7.64 2.76
CA THR A 310 -11.68 -7.24 4.12
C THR A 310 -10.71 -7.81 5.16
N ASN A 311 -10.73 -7.26 6.37
CA ASN A 311 -10.07 -7.83 7.53
C ASN A 311 -10.82 -7.43 8.81
N GLN A 312 -10.52 -8.08 9.92
CA GLN A 312 -10.91 -7.69 11.26
C GLN A 312 -9.66 -7.75 12.14
N VAL A 313 -9.46 -6.76 13.01
CA VAL A 313 -8.34 -6.76 13.96
C VAL A 313 -8.79 -6.37 15.37
N THR A 314 -8.23 -7.06 16.35
CA THR A 314 -8.15 -6.61 17.73
C THR A 314 -6.72 -6.12 17.97
N ILE A 315 -6.55 -4.83 18.23
CA ILE A 315 -5.26 -4.18 18.48
C ILE A 315 -5.03 -4.18 19.99
N ILE A 316 -3.93 -4.80 20.42
CA ILE A 316 -3.53 -4.90 21.83
C ILE A 316 -2.14 -4.29 22.07
N ASP A 317 -1.91 -3.85 23.31
CA ASP A 317 -0.61 -3.44 23.86
C ASP A 317 -0.27 -4.28 25.12
N ARG A 318 0.54 -3.75 26.04
CA ARG A 318 0.90 -4.45 27.29
C ARG A 318 -0.22 -4.31 28.34
N GLU A 319 -0.93 -3.20 28.27
CA GLU A 319 -2.00 -2.73 29.14
C GLU A 319 -3.34 -3.45 28.86
N GLY A 320 -3.63 -3.81 27.61
CA GLY A 320 -4.80 -4.61 27.23
C GLY A 320 -5.24 -4.42 25.78
N VAL A 321 -6.56 -4.38 25.55
CA VAL A 321 -7.15 -4.09 24.24
C VAL A 321 -7.27 -2.58 24.08
N ARG A 322 -6.70 -2.04 22.99
CA ARG A 322 -6.91 -0.64 22.60
C ARG A 322 -8.14 -0.46 21.72
N HIS A 323 -8.26 -1.30 20.69
CA HIS A 323 -9.30 -1.16 19.69
C HIS A 323 -9.67 -2.51 19.08
N THR A 324 -10.96 -2.72 18.81
CA THR A 324 -11.46 -3.88 18.07
C THR A 324 -12.29 -3.38 16.90
N THR A 325 -11.87 -3.70 15.67
CA THR A 325 -12.67 -3.39 14.48
C THR A 325 -13.77 -4.42 14.29
N GLY A 326 -14.81 -4.06 13.51
CA GLY A 326 -15.62 -5.05 12.81
C GLY A 326 -14.86 -5.64 11.61
N VAL A 327 -15.53 -6.49 10.82
CA VAL A 327 -15.05 -6.88 9.49
C VAL A 327 -15.21 -5.68 8.55
N LEU A 328 -14.09 -5.10 8.13
CA LEU A 328 -14.04 -3.86 7.34
C LEU A 328 -13.08 -4.02 6.15
N PRO A 329 -13.18 -3.19 5.08
CA PRO A 329 -12.18 -3.18 4.01
C PRO A 329 -10.77 -2.91 4.56
N LYS A 330 -9.75 -3.58 3.99
CA LYS A 330 -8.37 -3.52 4.50
C LYS A 330 -7.79 -2.11 4.64
N ILE A 331 -8.23 -1.16 3.80
CA ILE A 331 -7.83 0.24 3.91
C ILE A 331 -8.35 0.92 5.20
N VAL A 332 -9.56 0.60 5.64
CA VAL A 332 -10.16 1.12 6.87
C VAL A 332 -9.49 0.50 8.10
N VAL A 333 -9.16 -0.79 8.02
CA VAL A 333 -8.38 -1.47 9.05
C VAL A 333 -6.98 -0.86 9.16
N ALA A 334 -6.35 -0.51 8.03
CA ALA A 334 -5.09 0.20 8.02
C ALA A 334 -5.18 1.59 8.69
N ASP A 335 -6.22 2.37 8.40
CA ASP A 335 -6.46 3.66 9.08
C ASP A 335 -6.60 3.51 10.60
N ARG A 336 -7.31 2.49 11.08
CA ARG A 336 -7.44 2.22 12.53
C ARG A 336 -6.12 1.84 13.18
N ILE A 337 -5.32 1.01 12.52
CA ILE A 337 -3.98 0.66 13.01
C ILE A 337 -3.06 1.89 13.05
N LEU A 338 -3.18 2.79 12.08
CA LEU A 338 -2.41 4.03 12.03
C LEU A 338 -2.89 5.08 13.05
N ASP A 339 -4.19 5.10 13.39
CA ASP A 339 -4.71 5.91 14.50
C ASP A 339 -4.13 5.45 15.86
N GLU A 340 -4.06 4.12 16.10
CA GLU A 340 -3.42 3.56 17.31
C GLU A 340 -1.89 3.70 17.33
N LEU A 341 -1.25 3.64 16.17
CA LEU A 341 0.18 3.94 16.01
C LEU A 341 0.47 5.39 16.41
N ARG A 342 -0.33 6.34 15.90
CA ARG A 342 -0.18 7.78 16.18
C ARG A 342 -0.44 8.12 17.65
N SER A 343 -1.39 7.44 18.29
CA SER A 343 -1.71 7.66 19.71
C SER A 343 -0.67 7.06 20.66
N TYR A 344 0.23 6.20 20.16
CA TYR A 344 1.15 5.45 21.01
C TYR A 344 2.23 6.36 21.66
N PRO A 345 2.44 6.28 22.99
CA PRO A 345 3.43 7.11 23.67
C PRO A 345 4.85 6.95 23.10
N GLY A 346 5.44 8.06 22.65
CA GLY A 346 6.84 8.14 22.21
C GLY A 346 7.05 8.19 20.68
N VAL A 347 6.04 7.86 19.87
CA VAL A 347 6.16 7.95 18.40
C VAL A 347 6.42 9.39 17.96
N GLY A 348 7.38 9.57 17.04
CA GLY A 348 7.74 10.86 16.46
C GLY A 348 8.46 11.83 17.40
N ARG A 349 8.79 11.42 18.64
CA ARG A 349 9.59 12.22 19.57
C ARG A 349 11.08 11.98 19.30
N ARG A 350 11.63 12.76 18.37
CA ARG A 350 13.08 12.89 18.14
C ARG A 350 13.66 13.99 19.05
#